data_AF-A0A7F8QD17-F1
#
_entry.id   AF-A0A7F8QD17-F1
#
_cell.length_a   1.000
_cell.length_b   1.000
_cell.length_c   1.000
_cell.angle_alpha   90.00
_cell.angle_beta   90.00
_cell.angle_gamma   90.00
#
_symmetry.space_group_name_H-M   'P 1'
#
loop_
_entity.id
_entity.type
_entity.pdbx_description
1 polymer ?
#
loop_
_entity_poly.entity_id
_entity_poly.type
_entity_poly.pdbx_seq_one_letter_code
_entity_poly.pdbx_strand_id
1 'polypeptide(L)'
;FNTFKIFKNKTISVIFGDLFCSPCDRPRVIESLRGIEVVDVAAGGAHSACVTAAGDLYTWGKGRYGRLGHSDSEDQLKPKLVEALQGHRVVDVACGSGDAQTLCLTDDDTVWSWGDGDYGKLGRGGSDGCKVPMKIDSLTGLGVVKVECGSQFSVALTKSGAVYTWGKGDYHRLGHGSDDHVRRPRQVQGLQGKKVIAIATGSLHCVCCTEDGEVYTWGDNDEGQLGDGTTNAIQRPRLVAALQGKKVNRVACGSAHTLAWSTSKPASAGKLPAQVPMEYNHLQEIPIIALRNRLLLLHHISELFCPCIPMFDLEGSLDETGLGPSVGFDTLRGILISQGK
;
A
#
# COMPACT_ATOMS: atom_id res chain seq x y z
N PHE A 1 15.12 4.66 -6.15
CA PHE A 1 13.84 5.14 -5.61
C PHE A 1 12.84 4.00 -5.65
N ASN A 2 12.88 3.11 -4.65
CA ASN A 2 11.98 1.96 -4.58
C ASN A 2 11.10 2.14 -3.35
N THR A 3 9.85 2.56 -3.57
CA THR A 3 8.82 2.57 -2.53
C THR A 3 8.17 1.19 -2.53
N PHE A 4 8.48 0.35 -1.54
CA PHE A 4 7.81 -0.94 -1.35
C PHE A 4 6.62 -0.76 -0.41
N LYS A 5 5.40 -0.98 -0.91
CA LYS A 5 4.17 -1.09 -0.12
C LYS A 5 3.98 -2.58 0.22
N ILE A 6 4.49 -3.03 1.37
CA ILE A 6 4.21 -4.39 1.86
C ILE A 6 2.95 -4.31 2.74
N PHE A 7 1.85 -4.93 2.30
CA PHE A 7 0.68 -5.14 3.14
C PHE A 7 0.65 -6.56 3.69
N LYS A 8 0.89 -6.69 5.01
CA LYS A 8 0.02 -7.41 5.95
C LYS A 8 0.53 -7.26 7.39
N ASN A 9 -0.40 -6.92 8.28
CA ASN A 9 -0.29 -6.76 9.73
C ASN A 9 0.64 -5.64 10.22
N LYS A 10 -0.03 -4.55 10.64
CA LYS A 10 0.36 -3.50 11.59
C LYS A 10 1.87 -3.23 11.72
N THR A 11 2.25 -2.06 11.21
CA THR A 11 3.53 -1.35 11.35
C THR A 11 4.62 -1.80 10.38
N ILE A 12 4.73 -1.09 9.25
CA ILE A 12 5.99 -0.96 8.53
C ILE A 12 6.30 0.53 8.44
N SER A 13 7.13 1.00 9.37
CA SER A 13 7.76 2.31 9.30
C SER A 13 9.02 2.21 8.44
N VAL A 14 8.91 2.53 7.15
CA VAL A 14 10.02 3.17 6.44
C VAL A 14 9.41 4.18 5.49
N ILE A 15 9.32 5.42 5.99
CA ILE A 15 8.86 6.56 5.23
C ILE A 15 10.09 7.40 4.93
N PHE A 16 10.58 7.34 3.68
CA PHE A 16 11.69 8.18 3.24
C PHE A 16 11.17 9.59 2.96
N GLY A 17 11.57 10.53 3.81
CA GLY A 17 11.22 11.93 3.66
C GLY A 17 12.04 12.87 4.53
N ASP A 18 13.34 12.59 4.75
CA ASP A 18 14.23 13.55 5.40
C ASP A 18 15.11 14.23 4.35
N LEU A 19 14.75 15.46 3.98
CA LEU A 19 15.56 16.32 3.10
C LEU A 19 16.75 16.96 3.84
N PHE A 20 16.84 16.83 5.17
CA PHE A 20 17.92 17.43 5.98
C PHE A 20 18.38 16.62 7.21
N CYS A 21 17.84 15.42 7.43
CA CYS A 21 18.43 14.46 8.39
C CYS A 21 19.24 13.43 7.61
N SER A 22 20.34 12.92 8.18
CA SER A 22 21.13 11.86 7.55
C SER A 22 20.21 10.71 7.12
N PRO A 23 20.41 10.12 5.92
CA PRO A 23 19.60 9.01 5.46
C PRO A 23 19.52 7.93 6.54
N CYS A 24 18.30 7.53 6.91
CA CYS A 24 18.09 6.40 7.80
C CYS A 24 18.19 5.11 6.96
N ASP A 25 19.25 4.33 7.16
CA ASP A 25 19.44 3.01 6.54
C ASP A 25 18.67 1.90 7.27
N ARG A 26 18.14 2.21 8.46
CA ARG A 26 17.32 1.34 9.30
C ARG A 26 16.01 2.01 9.68
N PRO A 27 14.93 1.24 9.93
CA PRO A 27 13.68 1.77 10.45
C PRO A 27 13.91 2.60 11.72
N ARG A 28 13.35 3.81 11.75
CA ARG A 28 13.39 4.72 12.90
C ARG A 28 11.97 5.16 13.23
N VAL A 29 11.65 5.18 14.51
CA VAL A 29 10.34 5.66 14.99
C VAL A 29 10.19 7.16 14.71
N ILE A 30 8.99 7.57 14.31
CA ILE A 30 8.64 8.98 14.14
C ILE A 30 8.13 9.49 15.48
N GLU A 31 9.01 10.10 16.27
CA GLU A 31 8.73 10.53 17.66
C GLU A 31 7.49 11.43 17.79
N SER A 32 7.22 12.29 16.80
CA SER A 32 6.07 13.19 16.82
C SER A 32 4.71 12.50 16.69
N LEU A 33 4.68 11.22 16.34
CA LEU A 33 3.46 10.40 16.28
C LEU A 33 3.30 9.51 17.52
N ARG A 34 4.22 9.56 18.49
CA ARG A 34 4.06 8.77 19.72
C ARG A 34 2.84 9.24 20.50
N GLY A 35 2.07 8.27 20.98
CA GLY A 35 0.79 8.52 21.66
C GLY A 35 -0.39 8.75 20.70
N ILE A 36 -0.16 8.81 19.38
CA ILE A 36 -1.22 8.87 18.37
C ILE A 36 -1.42 7.46 17.79
N GLU A 37 -2.64 6.95 17.83
CA GLU A 37 -2.98 5.66 17.25
C GLU A 37 -3.10 5.78 15.72
N VAL A 38 -2.03 5.44 14.99
CA VAL A 38 -2.01 5.38 13.53
C VAL A 38 -2.54 4.02 13.05
N VAL A 39 -3.49 4.04 12.11
CA VAL A 39 -4.15 2.84 11.58
C VAL A 39 -3.84 2.56 10.11
N ASP A 40 -3.38 3.57 9.36
CA ASP A 40 -2.97 3.41 7.96
C ASP A 40 -1.83 4.36 7.57
N VAL A 41 -1.07 3.98 6.55
CA VAL A 41 0.09 4.72 6.04
C VAL A 41 0.16 4.69 4.52
N ALA A 42 0.59 5.80 3.92
CA ALA A 42 0.88 5.89 2.50
C ALA A 42 2.18 6.66 2.24
N ALA A 43 2.83 6.30 1.15
CA ALA A 43 4.07 6.93 0.70
C ALA A 43 3.97 7.25 -0.78
N GLY A 44 4.32 8.49 -1.13
CA GLY A 44 4.47 8.95 -2.51
C GLY A 44 5.93 8.91 -2.94
N GLY A 45 6.22 9.55 -4.08
CA GLY A 45 7.60 9.64 -4.57
C GLY A 45 8.51 10.55 -3.73
N ALA A 46 7.93 11.53 -3.01
CA ALA A 46 8.67 12.53 -2.23
C ALA A 46 7.87 13.09 -1.02
N HIS A 47 6.77 12.44 -0.65
CA HIS A 47 5.94 12.85 0.49
C HIS A 47 5.26 11.61 1.08
N SER A 48 4.64 11.80 2.23
CA SER A 48 4.16 10.72 3.07
C SER A 48 2.87 11.12 3.76
N ALA A 49 2.07 10.14 4.13
CA ALA A 49 0.84 10.34 4.85
C ALA A 49 0.58 9.22 5.87
N CYS A 50 -0.14 9.54 6.93
CA CYS A 50 -0.74 8.54 7.81
C CYS A 50 -2.14 8.97 8.26
N VAL A 51 -2.96 7.96 8.58
CA VAL A 51 -4.33 8.15 9.06
C VAL A 51 -4.42 7.62 10.49
N THR A 52 -5.01 8.39 11.40
CA THR A 52 -5.22 8.00 12.79
C THR A 52 -6.51 7.20 12.98
N ALA A 53 -6.68 6.54 14.12
CA ALA A 53 -7.91 5.83 14.47
C ALA A 53 -9.15 6.77 14.51
N ALA A 54 -8.92 8.04 14.86
CA ALA A 54 -9.93 9.11 14.81
C ALA A 54 -10.29 9.55 13.37
N GLY A 55 -9.47 9.15 12.38
CA GLY A 55 -9.60 9.53 10.98
C GLY A 55 -8.92 10.85 10.62
N ASP A 56 -8.05 11.37 11.48
CA ASP A 56 -7.23 12.52 11.15
C ASP A 56 -6.15 12.13 10.14
N LEU A 57 -5.92 13.00 9.16
CA LEU A 57 -4.88 12.83 8.15
C LEU A 57 -3.68 13.72 8.46
N TYR A 58 -2.50 13.11 8.57
CA TYR A 58 -1.22 13.81 8.65
C TYR A 58 -0.42 13.60 7.36
N THR A 59 0.24 14.66 6.89
CA THR A 59 1.12 14.63 5.72
C THR A 59 2.46 15.30 6.02
N TRP A 60 3.53 14.81 5.38
CA TRP A 60 4.87 15.41 5.48
C TRP A 60 5.77 15.05 4.29
N GLY A 61 6.93 15.69 4.20
CA GLY A 61 7.89 15.61 3.10
C GLY A 61 7.83 16.86 2.22
N LYS A 62 7.96 16.69 0.90
CA LYS A 62 7.99 17.79 -0.06
C LYS A 62 6.63 18.47 -0.22
N GLY A 63 6.58 19.80 -0.08
CA GLY A 63 5.40 20.66 -0.20
C GLY A 63 5.07 21.15 -1.60
N ARG A 64 6.03 21.12 -2.53
CA ARG A 64 5.88 21.69 -3.89
C ARG A 64 4.58 21.22 -4.58
N TYR A 65 3.86 22.19 -5.16
CA TYR A 65 2.52 22.08 -5.77
C TYR A 65 1.38 21.79 -4.80
N GLY A 66 1.63 21.88 -3.48
CA GLY A 66 0.61 21.73 -2.46
C GLY A 66 0.21 20.29 -2.15
N ARG A 67 1.02 19.29 -2.54
CA ARG A 67 0.74 17.86 -2.33
C ARG A 67 0.50 17.46 -0.86
N LEU A 68 0.93 18.30 0.09
CA LEU A 68 0.69 18.08 1.51
C LEU A 68 -0.70 18.57 1.98
N GLY A 69 -1.34 19.50 1.27
CA GLY A 69 -2.70 19.92 1.56
C GLY A 69 -2.84 21.00 2.65
N HIS A 70 -1.76 21.73 2.97
CA HIS A 70 -1.75 22.75 4.04
C HIS A 70 -2.00 24.19 3.57
N SER A 71 -2.57 24.39 2.38
CA SER A 71 -2.80 25.70 1.74
C SER A 71 -1.54 26.43 1.26
N ASP A 72 -0.37 25.81 1.37
CA ASP A 72 0.92 26.36 0.95
C ASP A 72 1.72 25.35 0.11
N SER A 73 2.98 25.69 -0.19
CA SER A 73 3.91 24.81 -0.92
C SER A 73 5.13 24.41 -0.06
N GLU A 74 5.04 24.58 1.26
CA GLU A 74 6.19 24.45 2.16
C GLU A 74 6.46 22.98 2.50
N ASP A 75 7.73 22.60 2.49
CA ASP A 75 8.15 21.27 2.92
C ASP A 75 7.88 21.11 4.43
N GLN A 76 7.40 19.93 4.83
CA GLN A 76 7.16 19.60 6.24
C GLN A 76 8.09 18.46 6.65
N LEU A 77 9.01 18.72 7.56
CA LEU A 77 9.99 17.72 8.01
C LEU A 77 9.40 16.74 9.04
N LYS A 78 8.21 17.03 9.56
CA LYS A 78 7.49 16.20 10.51
C LYS A 78 6.02 16.10 10.09
N PRO A 79 5.31 15.02 10.45
CA PRO A 79 3.87 14.89 10.27
C PRO A 79 3.13 16.16 10.71
N LYS A 80 2.41 16.77 9.77
CA LYS A 80 1.54 17.93 10.02
C LYS A 80 0.09 17.57 9.70
N LEU A 81 -0.83 17.99 10.56
CA LEU A 81 -2.26 17.74 10.38
C LEU A 81 -2.79 18.48 9.15
N VAL A 82 -3.62 17.82 8.36
CA VAL A 82 -4.36 18.44 7.25
C VAL A 82 -5.66 19.04 7.80
N GLU A 83 -5.57 20.27 8.32
CA GLU A 83 -6.67 20.97 9.00
C GLU A 83 -7.95 21.06 8.16
N ALA A 84 -7.82 21.19 6.85
CA ALA A 84 -8.95 21.27 5.91
C ALA A 84 -9.86 20.02 5.90
N LEU A 85 -9.39 18.88 6.41
CA LEU A 85 -10.16 17.64 6.52
C LEU A 85 -10.64 17.36 7.96
N GLN A 86 -10.38 18.26 8.92
CA GLN A 86 -10.93 18.08 10.26
C GLN A 86 -12.46 18.03 10.23
N GLY A 87 -13.03 17.07 10.96
CA GLY A 87 -14.46 16.77 10.93
C GLY A 87 -14.88 15.79 9.83
N HIS A 88 -14.00 15.44 8.90
CA HIS A 88 -14.20 14.34 7.95
C HIS A 88 -13.27 13.18 8.30
N ARG A 89 -13.86 12.02 8.64
CA ARG A 89 -13.07 10.84 9.03
C ARG A 89 -12.45 10.19 7.80
N VAL A 90 -11.14 10.35 7.62
CA VAL A 90 -10.39 9.71 6.52
C VAL A 90 -10.28 8.20 6.76
N VAL A 91 -10.49 7.41 5.70
CA VAL A 91 -10.47 5.93 5.74
C VAL A 91 -9.52 5.26 4.77
N ASP A 92 -9.04 5.97 3.75
CA ASP A 92 -7.99 5.49 2.82
C ASP A 92 -7.26 6.71 2.24
N VAL A 93 -5.96 6.56 1.98
CA VAL A 93 -5.10 7.62 1.43
C VAL A 93 -4.10 7.06 0.42
N ALA A 94 -3.88 7.80 -0.66
CA ALA A 94 -2.89 7.45 -1.69
C ALA A 94 -2.07 8.68 -2.10
N CYS A 95 -0.77 8.44 -2.30
CA CYS A 95 0.23 9.48 -2.55
C CYS A 95 0.88 9.26 -3.92
N GLY A 96 0.89 10.27 -4.79
CA GLY A 96 1.49 10.21 -6.12
C GLY A 96 3.00 10.43 -6.15
N SER A 97 3.56 10.42 -7.36
CA SER A 97 4.99 10.61 -7.65
C SER A 97 5.24 11.74 -8.67
N GLY A 98 6.49 12.22 -8.76
CA GLY A 98 6.84 13.38 -9.59
C GLY A 98 6.20 14.68 -9.08
N ASP A 99 5.57 15.42 -9.98
CA ASP A 99 4.69 16.53 -9.64
C ASP A 99 3.34 15.93 -9.22
N ALA A 100 3.22 15.71 -7.91
CA ALA A 100 2.34 14.69 -7.36
C ALA A 100 0.99 15.25 -6.92
N GLN A 101 -0.02 14.42 -7.11
CA GLN A 101 -1.32 14.50 -6.46
C GLN A 101 -1.35 13.65 -5.19
N THR A 102 -2.32 13.95 -4.34
CA THR A 102 -2.70 13.15 -3.18
C THR A 102 -4.21 12.94 -3.23
N LEU A 103 -4.64 11.71 -2.94
CA LEU A 103 -6.05 11.33 -2.89
C LEU A 103 -6.38 10.83 -1.49
N CYS A 104 -7.58 11.11 -1.02
CA CYS A 104 -8.12 10.40 0.14
C CYS A 104 -9.61 10.13 -0.01
N LEU A 105 -10.08 9.17 0.77
CA LEU A 105 -11.47 8.77 0.91
C LEU A 105 -11.91 9.04 2.35
N THR A 106 -13.09 9.61 2.52
CA THR A 106 -13.74 9.80 3.82
C THR A 106 -14.91 8.83 4.02
N ASP A 107 -15.30 8.57 5.26
CA ASP A 107 -16.36 7.60 5.60
C ASP A 107 -17.78 8.02 5.16
N ASP A 108 -17.94 9.26 4.74
CA ASP A 108 -19.15 9.84 4.13
C ASP A 108 -19.25 9.59 2.60
N ASP A 109 -18.48 8.64 2.06
CA ASP A 109 -18.44 8.27 0.63
C ASP A 109 -18.00 9.43 -0.29
N THR A 110 -17.13 10.30 0.22
CA THR A 110 -16.54 11.41 -0.54
C THR A 110 -15.07 11.14 -0.85
N VAL A 111 -14.69 11.33 -2.11
CA VAL A 111 -13.28 11.30 -2.56
C VAL A 111 -12.75 12.73 -2.68
N TRP A 112 -11.55 12.95 -2.17
CA TRP A 112 -10.85 14.23 -2.21
C TRP A 112 -9.55 14.11 -3.00
N SER A 113 -9.16 15.21 -3.65
CA SER A 113 -7.84 15.31 -4.29
C SER A 113 -7.24 16.69 -4.20
N TRP A 114 -5.92 16.72 -4.06
CA TRP A 114 -5.11 17.95 -4.06
C TRP A 114 -3.69 17.69 -4.55
N GLY A 115 -2.89 18.76 -4.64
CA GLY A 115 -1.55 18.74 -5.20
C GLY A 115 -1.53 19.21 -6.65
N ASP A 116 -0.65 18.60 -7.43
CA ASP A 116 -0.43 18.98 -8.82
C ASP A 116 -1.59 18.59 -9.75
N GLY A 117 -1.97 19.51 -10.64
CA GLY A 117 -3.12 19.39 -11.54
C GLY A 117 -2.83 18.78 -12.91
N ASP A 118 -1.57 18.56 -13.27
CA ASP A 118 -1.19 18.16 -14.63
C ASP A 118 -1.95 16.90 -15.07
N TYR A 119 -2.30 16.88 -16.36
CA TYR A 119 -3.07 15.81 -17.01
C TYR A 119 -4.49 15.61 -16.45
N GLY A 120 -4.96 16.48 -15.53
CA GLY A 120 -6.28 16.38 -14.93
C GLY A 120 -6.40 15.25 -13.90
N LYS A 121 -5.28 14.79 -13.31
CA LYS A 121 -5.24 13.70 -12.31
C LYS A 121 -5.92 14.03 -10.98
N LEU A 122 -6.33 15.29 -10.78
CA LEU A 122 -7.22 15.70 -9.68
C LEU A 122 -8.70 15.41 -9.95
N GLY A 123 -9.09 15.12 -11.20
CA GLY A 123 -10.43 14.61 -11.51
C GLY A 123 -11.56 15.64 -11.60
N ARG A 124 -11.24 16.95 -11.55
CA ARG A 124 -12.22 18.04 -11.61
C ARG A 124 -12.35 18.72 -12.98
N GLY A 125 -11.73 18.15 -14.02
CA GLY A 125 -11.55 18.81 -15.32
C GLY A 125 -10.34 19.76 -15.31
N GLY A 126 -9.94 20.24 -16.49
CA GLY A 126 -8.79 21.14 -16.63
C GLY A 126 -7.46 20.48 -16.22
N SER A 127 -6.53 21.30 -15.75
CA SER A 127 -5.21 20.88 -15.21
C SER A 127 -4.73 21.78 -14.06
N ASP A 128 -5.65 22.51 -13.43
CA ASP A 128 -5.30 23.41 -12.33
C ASP A 128 -5.01 22.59 -11.07
N GLY A 129 -3.86 22.85 -10.44
CA GLY A 129 -3.51 22.30 -9.14
C GLY A 129 -4.29 22.96 -8.00
N CYS A 130 -4.28 22.35 -6.83
CA CYS A 130 -4.80 22.98 -5.61
C CYS A 130 -3.97 22.58 -4.39
N LYS A 131 -3.86 23.49 -3.42
CA LYS A 131 -3.01 23.29 -2.23
C LYS A 131 -3.78 22.85 -0.98
N VAL A 132 -5.08 22.64 -1.14
CA VAL A 132 -6.00 22.15 -0.11
C VAL A 132 -6.84 21.01 -0.69
N PRO A 133 -7.24 20.03 0.13
CA PRO A 133 -8.19 19.00 -0.26
C PRO A 133 -9.46 19.59 -0.88
N MET A 134 -9.83 19.09 -2.06
CA MET A 134 -11.08 19.46 -2.74
C MET A 134 -11.80 18.20 -3.20
N LYS A 135 -13.13 18.18 -3.04
CA LYS A 135 -13.98 17.05 -3.43
C LYS A 135 -13.91 16.75 -4.92
N ILE A 136 -14.05 15.48 -5.27
CA ILE A 136 -14.31 15.02 -6.63
C ILE A 136 -15.79 14.65 -6.72
N ASP A 137 -16.65 15.61 -7.02
CA ASP A 137 -18.11 15.45 -6.92
C ASP A 137 -18.63 14.29 -7.77
N SER A 138 -18.00 14.00 -8.91
CA SER A 138 -18.41 12.90 -9.81
C SER A 138 -18.22 11.49 -9.23
N LEU A 139 -17.50 11.34 -8.10
CA LEU A 139 -17.34 10.06 -7.40
C LEU A 139 -18.19 9.95 -6.14
N THR A 140 -18.80 11.06 -5.69
CA THR A 140 -19.58 11.09 -4.45
C THR A 140 -20.83 10.21 -4.59
N GLY A 141 -21.09 9.35 -3.61
CA GLY A 141 -22.26 8.45 -3.62
C GLY A 141 -22.08 7.19 -4.48
N LEU A 142 -20.91 6.95 -5.06
CA LEU A 142 -20.64 5.73 -5.85
C LEU A 142 -20.17 4.55 -5.00
N GLY A 143 -20.05 4.72 -3.68
CA GLY A 143 -19.55 3.71 -2.75
C GLY A 143 -18.07 3.41 -2.98
N VAL A 144 -17.21 4.44 -3.09
CA VAL A 144 -15.76 4.25 -3.25
C VAL A 144 -15.21 3.63 -1.97
N VAL A 145 -14.36 2.61 -2.11
CA VAL A 145 -13.76 1.89 -0.97
C VAL A 145 -12.24 1.95 -0.97
N LYS A 146 -11.62 2.34 -2.10
CA LYS A 146 -10.18 2.42 -2.23
C LYS A 146 -9.75 3.42 -3.29
N VAL A 147 -8.70 4.17 -3.03
CA VAL A 147 -7.99 5.04 -3.97
C VAL A 147 -6.53 4.61 -4.08
N GLU A 148 -5.95 4.77 -5.27
CA GLU A 148 -4.52 4.52 -5.52
C GLU A 148 -3.97 5.57 -6.50
N CYS A 149 -2.65 5.73 -6.48
CA CYS A 149 -1.93 6.65 -7.37
C CYS A 149 -0.81 5.91 -8.08
N GLY A 150 -0.76 6.00 -9.40
CA GLY A 150 0.44 5.69 -10.17
C GLY A 150 1.16 6.96 -10.61
N SER A 151 2.08 6.85 -11.58
CA SER A 151 2.79 8.02 -12.10
C SER A 151 1.83 8.89 -12.92
N GLN A 152 1.43 10.03 -12.36
CA GLN A 152 0.58 11.04 -13.00
C GLN A 152 -0.87 10.59 -13.33
N PHE A 153 -1.34 9.50 -12.71
CA PHE A 153 -2.72 9.06 -12.84
C PHE A 153 -3.27 8.54 -11.51
N SER A 154 -4.60 8.49 -11.44
CA SER A 154 -5.38 8.24 -10.24
C SER A 154 -6.37 7.12 -10.49
N VAL A 155 -6.64 6.34 -9.44
CA VAL A 155 -7.53 5.18 -9.48
C VAL A 155 -8.50 5.23 -8.30
N ALA A 156 -9.75 4.86 -8.54
CA ALA A 156 -10.73 4.56 -7.50
C ALA A 156 -11.40 3.22 -7.76
N LEU A 157 -11.62 2.44 -6.70
CA LEU A 157 -12.36 1.18 -6.69
C LEU A 157 -13.62 1.37 -5.83
N THR A 158 -14.76 0.96 -6.36
CA THR A 158 -16.04 0.98 -5.64
C THR A 158 -16.36 -0.34 -4.98
N LYS A 159 -17.27 -0.33 -4.00
CA LYS A 159 -17.82 -1.51 -3.33
C LYS A 159 -18.55 -2.45 -4.30
N SER A 160 -19.13 -1.92 -5.37
CA SER A 160 -19.74 -2.72 -6.44
C SER A 160 -18.72 -3.41 -7.34
N GLY A 161 -17.42 -3.08 -7.19
CA GLY A 161 -16.32 -3.64 -7.99
C GLY A 161 -16.03 -2.86 -9.27
N ALA A 162 -16.61 -1.67 -9.44
CA ALA A 162 -16.28 -0.79 -10.56
C ALA A 162 -14.94 -0.09 -10.33
N VAL A 163 -14.14 0.01 -11.39
CA VAL A 163 -12.84 0.70 -11.37
C VAL A 163 -12.95 1.97 -12.21
N TYR A 164 -12.51 3.09 -11.64
CA TYR A 164 -12.40 4.38 -12.30
C TYR A 164 -10.93 4.79 -12.39
N THR A 165 -10.51 5.27 -13.56
CA THR A 165 -9.15 5.78 -13.79
C THR A 165 -9.21 7.13 -14.50
N TRP A 166 -8.30 8.03 -14.12
CA TRP A 166 -8.15 9.36 -14.74
C TRP A 166 -6.74 9.91 -14.54
N GLY A 167 -6.36 10.93 -15.31
CA GLY A 167 -5.03 11.54 -15.35
C GLY A 167 -4.34 11.33 -16.70
N LYS A 168 -3.03 11.14 -16.65
CA LYS A 168 -2.18 10.95 -17.83
C LYS A 168 -2.50 9.64 -18.56
N GLY A 169 -2.66 9.72 -19.88
CA GLY A 169 -3.06 8.60 -20.74
C GLY A 169 -1.92 7.81 -21.38
N ASP A 170 -0.71 8.40 -21.49
CA ASP A 170 0.43 7.79 -22.19
C ASP A 170 0.73 6.37 -21.71
N TYR A 171 1.15 5.51 -22.63
CA TYR A 171 1.42 4.09 -22.39
C TYR A 171 0.21 3.32 -21.86
N HIS A 172 -1.00 3.82 -22.15
CA HIS A 172 -2.27 3.18 -21.84
C HIS A 172 -2.52 2.88 -20.35
N ARG A 173 -1.83 3.58 -19.43
CA ARG A 173 -1.93 3.36 -17.98
C ARG A 173 -3.35 3.45 -17.42
N LEU A 174 -4.25 4.14 -18.13
CA LEU A 174 -5.66 4.28 -17.75
C LEU A 174 -6.56 3.10 -18.16
N GLY A 175 -6.17 2.30 -19.15
CA GLY A 175 -6.92 1.10 -19.56
C GLY A 175 -8.19 1.36 -20.40
N HIS A 176 -8.35 2.56 -20.97
CA HIS A 176 -9.53 2.94 -21.76
C HIS A 176 -9.47 2.56 -23.24
N GLY A 177 -8.34 2.02 -23.70
CA GLY A 177 -8.14 1.66 -25.10
C GLY A 177 -7.65 2.80 -26.00
N SER A 178 -7.23 3.91 -25.42
CA SER A 178 -6.45 4.98 -26.06
C SER A 178 -5.40 5.50 -25.06
N ASP A 179 -4.55 6.42 -25.50
CA ASP A 179 -3.56 7.15 -24.70
C ASP A 179 -3.98 8.59 -24.38
N ASP A 180 -5.25 8.93 -24.64
CA ASP A 180 -5.82 10.23 -24.31
C ASP A 180 -5.81 10.48 -22.80
N HIS A 181 -5.50 11.71 -22.42
CA HIS A 181 -5.63 12.13 -21.02
C HIS A 181 -7.09 12.23 -20.62
N VAL A 182 -7.43 11.70 -19.45
CA VAL A 182 -8.80 11.69 -18.94
C VAL A 182 -8.86 12.60 -17.73
N ARG A 183 -9.56 13.73 -17.83
CA ARG A 183 -9.51 14.80 -16.81
C ARG A 183 -10.59 14.71 -15.73
N ARG A 184 -11.48 13.73 -15.83
CA ARG A 184 -12.53 13.39 -14.85
C ARG A 184 -12.58 11.87 -14.70
N PRO A 185 -12.88 11.33 -13.50
CA PRO A 185 -12.99 9.89 -13.28
C PRO A 185 -13.85 9.21 -14.35
N ARG A 186 -13.28 8.23 -15.04
CA ARG A 186 -13.96 7.45 -16.08
C ARG A 186 -13.91 5.98 -15.72
N GLN A 187 -15.05 5.31 -15.78
CA GLN A 187 -15.13 3.87 -15.54
C GLN A 187 -14.39 3.08 -16.63
N VAL A 188 -13.55 2.13 -16.21
CA VAL A 188 -12.80 1.23 -17.10
C VAL A 188 -13.73 0.15 -17.63
N GLN A 189 -14.27 0.35 -18.84
CA GLN A 189 -15.29 -0.53 -19.44
C GLN A 189 -14.81 -1.97 -19.68
N GLY A 190 -13.49 -2.19 -19.82
CA GLY A 190 -12.92 -3.53 -19.94
C GLY A 190 -13.13 -4.44 -18.73
N LEU A 191 -13.55 -3.88 -17.58
CA LEU A 191 -13.88 -4.61 -16.34
C LEU A 191 -15.38 -4.60 -16.04
N GLN A 192 -16.23 -4.12 -16.95
CA GLN A 192 -17.68 -4.09 -16.73
C GLN A 192 -18.21 -5.52 -16.50
N GLY A 193 -19.05 -5.69 -15.47
CA GLY A 193 -19.59 -6.99 -15.08
C GLY A 193 -18.62 -7.87 -14.27
N LYS A 194 -17.40 -7.40 -14.01
CA LYS A 194 -16.43 -8.07 -13.14
C LYS A 194 -16.42 -7.38 -11.77
N LYS A 195 -16.67 -8.15 -10.71
CA LYS A 195 -16.61 -7.63 -9.34
C LYS A 195 -15.16 -7.59 -8.86
N VAL A 196 -14.47 -6.49 -9.10
CA VAL A 196 -13.10 -6.27 -8.63
C VAL A 196 -13.08 -6.11 -7.11
N ILE A 197 -12.17 -6.82 -6.43
CA ILE A 197 -12.05 -6.78 -4.95
C ILE A 197 -10.73 -6.18 -4.47
N ALA A 198 -9.71 -6.15 -5.34
CA ALA A 198 -8.43 -5.52 -5.05
C ALA A 198 -7.82 -4.98 -6.34
N ILE A 199 -7.15 -3.83 -6.21
CA ILE A 199 -6.42 -3.18 -7.30
C ILE A 199 -5.09 -2.65 -6.74
N ALA A 200 -4.05 -2.70 -7.55
CA ALA A 200 -2.75 -2.10 -7.27
C ALA A 200 -2.22 -1.43 -8.54
N THR A 201 -1.44 -0.37 -8.34
CA THR A 201 -0.84 0.44 -9.41
C THR A 201 0.67 0.44 -9.29
N GLY A 202 1.36 0.17 -10.39
CA GLY A 202 2.77 0.50 -10.52
C GLY A 202 2.96 1.92 -11.05
N SER A 203 4.14 2.20 -11.62
CA SER A 203 4.39 3.50 -12.23
C SER A 203 3.48 3.75 -13.43
N LEU A 204 3.37 2.77 -14.32
CA LEU A 204 2.72 2.90 -15.64
C LEU A 204 1.74 1.75 -15.97
N HIS A 205 1.50 0.85 -15.01
CA HIS A 205 0.63 -0.32 -15.19
C HIS A 205 -0.28 -0.50 -13.97
N CYS A 206 -1.33 -1.28 -14.16
CA CYS A 206 -2.24 -1.69 -13.09
C CYS A 206 -2.43 -3.20 -13.10
N VAL A 207 -2.75 -3.74 -11.92
CA VAL A 207 -3.23 -5.10 -11.72
C VAL A 207 -4.46 -5.06 -10.84
N CYS A 208 -5.46 -5.89 -11.15
CA CYS A 208 -6.60 -6.10 -10.26
C CYS A 208 -6.98 -7.57 -10.20
N CYS A 209 -7.65 -7.99 -9.13
CA CYS A 209 -8.28 -9.30 -9.05
C CYS A 209 -9.76 -9.21 -8.70
N THR A 210 -10.55 -10.15 -9.23
CA THR A 210 -11.99 -10.24 -9.03
C THR A 210 -12.35 -11.16 -7.86
N GLU A 211 -13.62 -11.14 -7.43
CA GLU A 211 -14.16 -12.06 -6.43
C GLU A 211 -14.01 -13.54 -6.85
N ASP A 212 -14.09 -13.82 -8.15
CA ASP A 212 -13.91 -15.16 -8.73
C ASP A 212 -12.43 -15.58 -8.86
N GLY A 213 -11.51 -14.68 -8.49
CA GLY A 213 -10.07 -14.92 -8.53
C GLY A 213 -9.43 -14.81 -9.92
N GLU A 214 -10.11 -14.17 -10.87
CA GLU A 214 -9.52 -13.74 -12.13
C GLU A 214 -8.58 -12.56 -11.88
N VAL A 215 -7.47 -12.48 -12.62
CA VAL A 215 -6.49 -11.40 -12.52
C VAL A 215 -6.39 -10.67 -13.85
N TYR A 216 -6.50 -9.35 -13.83
CA TYR A 216 -6.39 -8.51 -15.01
C TYR A 216 -5.23 -7.54 -14.90
N THR A 217 -4.52 -7.31 -16.01
CA THR A 217 -3.43 -6.34 -16.13
C THR A 217 -3.63 -5.44 -17.35
N TRP A 218 -3.14 -4.20 -17.28
CA TRP A 218 -3.09 -3.26 -18.41
C TRP A 218 -2.05 -2.16 -18.19
N GLY A 219 -1.78 -1.41 -19.25
CA GLY A 219 -0.83 -0.30 -19.28
C GLY A 219 0.46 -0.64 -20.00
N ASP A 220 1.55 -0.06 -19.52
CA ASP A 220 2.89 -0.28 -20.03
C ASP A 220 3.40 -1.69 -19.74
N ASN A 221 4.27 -2.23 -20.62
CA ASN A 221 4.82 -3.57 -20.48
C ASN A 221 6.31 -3.68 -20.83
N ASP A 222 7.07 -2.59 -20.81
CA ASP A 222 8.47 -2.59 -21.25
C ASP A 222 9.35 -3.61 -20.50
N GLU A 223 9.02 -3.91 -19.23
CA GLU A 223 9.73 -4.86 -18.36
C GLU A 223 8.99 -6.20 -18.19
N GLY A 224 7.93 -6.45 -18.96
CA GLY A 224 7.09 -7.65 -18.83
C GLY A 224 6.17 -7.62 -17.60
N GLN A 225 5.94 -6.45 -16.99
CA GLN A 225 5.14 -6.27 -15.77
C GLN A 225 3.68 -6.74 -15.88
N LEU A 226 3.16 -6.92 -17.10
CA LEU A 226 1.78 -7.38 -17.33
C LEU A 226 1.62 -8.91 -17.30
N GLY A 227 2.72 -9.65 -17.39
CA GLY A 227 2.74 -11.10 -17.17
C GLY A 227 2.09 -11.96 -18.26
N ASP A 228 2.03 -11.46 -19.51
CA ASP A 228 1.46 -12.21 -20.66
C ASP A 228 2.51 -12.90 -21.54
N GLY A 229 3.77 -12.92 -21.10
CA GLY A 229 4.89 -13.53 -21.83
C GLY A 229 5.48 -12.62 -22.92
N THR A 230 5.07 -11.35 -22.98
CA THR A 230 5.59 -10.36 -23.93
C THR A 230 6.03 -9.08 -23.22
N THR A 231 6.61 -8.15 -23.99
CA THR A 231 6.87 -6.77 -23.57
C THR A 231 5.99 -5.77 -24.34
N ASN A 232 4.83 -6.19 -24.83
CA ASN A 232 3.91 -5.33 -25.56
C ASN A 232 2.89 -4.70 -24.61
N ALA A 233 2.67 -3.39 -24.71
CA ALA A 233 1.67 -2.70 -23.92
C ALA A 233 0.25 -3.23 -24.16
N ILE A 234 -0.60 -3.20 -23.12
CA ILE A 234 -1.99 -3.67 -23.17
C ILE A 234 -2.92 -2.50 -22.93
N GLN A 235 -3.70 -2.15 -23.96
CA GLN A 235 -4.50 -0.92 -23.97
C GLN A 235 -5.77 -0.96 -23.10
N ARG A 236 -6.29 -2.16 -22.84
CA ARG A 236 -7.49 -2.43 -22.03
C ARG A 236 -7.24 -3.64 -21.13
N PRO A 237 -7.80 -3.69 -19.91
CA PRO A 237 -7.66 -4.82 -19.00
C PRO A 237 -7.74 -6.18 -19.70
N ARG A 238 -6.66 -6.96 -19.61
CA ARG A 238 -6.57 -8.31 -20.18
C ARG A 238 -6.36 -9.32 -19.06
N LEU A 239 -7.05 -10.45 -19.17
CA LEU A 239 -6.91 -11.56 -18.23
C LEU A 239 -5.50 -12.17 -18.30
N VAL A 240 -4.87 -12.38 -17.15
CA VAL A 240 -3.58 -13.06 -17.03
C VAL A 240 -3.81 -14.57 -17.02
N ALA A 241 -3.71 -15.20 -18.20
CA ALA A 241 -4.06 -16.60 -18.41
C ALA A 241 -3.33 -17.57 -17.45
N ALA A 242 -2.07 -17.29 -17.11
CA ALA A 242 -1.26 -18.13 -16.22
C ALA A 242 -1.80 -18.23 -14.78
N LEU A 243 -2.62 -17.27 -14.35
CA LEU A 243 -3.18 -17.19 -12.99
C LEU A 243 -4.60 -17.77 -12.88
N GLN A 244 -5.19 -18.21 -13.99
CA GLN A 244 -6.51 -18.86 -13.97
C GLN A 244 -6.53 -20.09 -13.06
N GLY A 245 -7.57 -20.18 -12.23
CA GLY A 245 -7.74 -21.28 -11.28
C GLY A 245 -6.83 -21.23 -10.05
N LYS A 246 -5.95 -20.22 -9.91
CA LYS A 246 -5.06 -20.06 -8.74
C LYS A 246 -5.73 -19.39 -7.54
N LYS A 247 -7.02 -19.01 -7.66
CA LYS A 247 -7.83 -18.38 -6.61
C LYS A 247 -7.15 -17.13 -6.01
N VAL A 248 -6.53 -16.31 -6.86
CA VAL A 248 -5.86 -15.08 -6.42
C VAL A 248 -6.87 -14.17 -5.75
N ASN A 249 -6.52 -13.61 -4.60
CA ASN A 249 -7.38 -12.65 -3.91
C ASN A 249 -6.63 -11.46 -3.34
N ARG A 250 -5.34 -11.31 -3.70
CA ARG A 250 -4.49 -10.20 -3.35
C ARG A 250 -3.52 -9.91 -4.49
N VAL A 251 -3.25 -8.64 -4.72
CA VAL A 251 -2.34 -8.15 -5.75
C VAL A 251 -1.51 -6.98 -5.22
N ALA A 252 -0.30 -6.80 -5.75
CA ALA A 252 0.58 -5.68 -5.44
C ALA A 252 1.45 -5.33 -6.65
N CYS A 253 1.93 -4.09 -6.69
CA CYS A 253 2.85 -3.61 -7.71
C CYS A 253 4.05 -2.92 -7.06
N GLY A 254 5.21 -3.03 -7.70
CA GLY A 254 6.26 -2.03 -7.60
C GLY A 254 6.24 -1.09 -8.80
N SER A 255 7.37 -0.42 -9.09
CA SER A 255 7.46 0.51 -10.22
C SER A 255 7.14 -0.18 -11.57
N ALA A 256 7.77 -1.33 -11.82
CA ALA A 256 7.66 -2.10 -13.06
C ALA A 256 7.65 -3.63 -12.80
N HIS A 257 7.03 -4.07 -11.69
CA HIS A 257 6.84 -5.48 -11.40
C HIS A 257 5.51 -5.72 -10.67
N THR A 258 4.96 -6.93 -10.83
CA THR A 258 3.62 -7.30 -10.35
C THR A 258 3.68 -8.57 -9.51
N LEU A 259 2.93 -8.59 -8.40
CA LEU A 259 2.72 -9.76 -7.55
C LEU A 259 1.22 -10.06 -7.44
N ALA A 260 0.90 -11.35 -7.39
CA ALA A 260 -0.44 -11.86 -7.16
C ALA A 260 -0.36 -13.09 -6.25
N TRP A 261 -1.18 -13.16 -5.21
CA TRP A 261 -1.19 -14.30 -4.30
C TRP A 261 -2.60 -14.64 -3.80
N SER A 262 -2.74 -15.86 -3.27
CA SER A 262 -3.97 -16.34 -2.65
C SER A 262 -3.79 -16.49 -1.15
N THR A 263 -4.81 -16.09 -0.41
CA THR A 263 -4.96 -16.41 1.02
C THR A 263 -5.94 -17.56 1.25
N SER A 264 -6.56 -18.05 0.18
CA SER A 264 -7.40 -19.24 0.23
C SER A 264 -6.51 -20.42 0.60
N LYS A 265 -6.84 -21.16 1.66
CA LYS A 265 -6.14 -22.41 1.97
C LYS A 265 -6.21 -23.29 0.73
N PRO A 266 -5.09 -23.72 0.13
CA PRO A 266 -5.17 -24.67 -0.96
C PRO A 266 -5.85 -25.93 -0.41
N ALA A 267 -6.91 -26.39 -1.07
CA ALA A 267 -7.59 -27.65 -0.71
C ALA A 267 -6.61 -28.84 -0.73
N SER A 268 -5.52 -28.69 -1.48
CA SER A 268 -4.29 -29.48 -1.38
C SER A 268 -3.14 -28.55 -0.98
N ALA A 269 -3.03 -28.19 0.30
CA ALA A 269 -1.69 -27.93 0.81
C ALA A 269 -0.89 -29.17 0.45
N GLY A 270 0.06 -29.03 -0.49
CA GLY A 270 0.83 -30.15 -1.00
C GLY A 270 1.28 -30.99 0.18
N LYS A 271 1.25 -32.32 0.03
CA LYS A 271 1.96 -33.18 0.98
C LYS A 271 3.31 -32.53 1.22
N LEU A 272 3.60 -32.21 2.48
CA LEU A 272 4.94 -31.79 2.87
C LEU A 272 5.92 -32.77 2.20
N PRO A 273 6.99 -32.28 1.57
CA PRO A 273 7.93 -33.16 0.91
C PRO A 273 8.36 -34.22 1.93
N ALA A 274 8.28 -35.50 1.57
CA ALA A 274 8.53 -36.60 2.50
C ALA A 274 9.96 -36.57 3.05
N GLN A 275 10.85 -35.87 2.35
CA GLN A 275 12.25 -35.68 2.66
C GLN A 275 12.63 -34.21 2.38
N VAL A 276 13.68 -33.75 3.04
CA VAL A 276 14.24 -32.41 2.83
C VAL A 276 14.88 -32.36 1.44
N PRO A 277 14.56 -31.36 0.60
CA PRO A 277 15.17 -31.23 -0.72
C PRO A 277 16.70 -31.10 -0.65
N MET A 278 17.41 -31.63 -1.66
CA MET A 278 18.87 -31.73 -1.70
C MET A 278 19.57 -30.37 -1.59
N GLU A 279 18.90 -29.28 -1.93
CA GLU A 279 19.40 -27.92 -1.87
C GLU A 279 19.58 -27.40 -0.42
N TYR A 280 18.98 -28.07 0.58
CA TYR A 280 19.01 -27.66 1.98
C TYR A 280 19.88 -28.58 2.84
N ASN A 281 21.18 -28.65 2.52
CA ASN A 281 22.17 -29.52 3.19
C ASN A 281 22.11 -29.47 4.73
N HIS A 282 21.93 -28.28 5.32
CA HIS A 282 21.88 -28.12 6.78
C HIS A 282 20.60 -28.65 7.45
N LEU A 283 19.56 -28.93 6.67
CA LEU A 283 18.29 -29.44 7.17
C LEU A 283 18.12 -30.94 6.92
N GLN A 284 18.99 -31.56 6.11
CA GLN A 284 18.90 -32.98 5.73
C GLN A 284 18.99 -33.93 6.94
N GLU A 285 19.72 -33.55 7.99
CA GLU A 285 19.87 -34.34 9.22
C GLU A 285 18.66 -34.23 10.17
N ILE A 286 17.73 -33.31 9.90
CA ILE A 286 16.60 -33.04 10.79
C ILE A 286 15.36 -33.76 10.27
N PRO A 287 14.69 -34.61 11.07
CA PRO A 287 13.46 -35.27 10.67
C PRO A 287 12.40 -34.27 10.21
N ILE A 288 11.71 -34.56 9.10
CA ILE A 288 10.71 -33.66 8.52
C ILE A 288 9.59 -33.29 9.51
N ILE A 289 9.23 -34.21 10.42
CA ILE A 289 8.25 -33.96 11.47
C ILE A 289 8.76 -32.95 12.52
N ALA A 290 10.06 -32.98 12.83
CA ALA A 290 10.69 -32.02 13.73
C ALA A 290 10.78 -30.64 13.07
N LEU A 291 11.13 -30.57 11.79
CA LEU A 291 11.11 -29.32 11.01
C LEU A 291 9.68 -28.74 10.94
N ARG A 292 8.67 -29.59 10.73
CA ARG A 292 7.25 -29.17 10.75
C ARG A 292 6.87 -28.57 12.09
N ASN A 293 7.20 -29.23 13.19
CA ASN A 293 6.86 -28.73 14.53
C ASN A 293 7.60 -27.42 14.84
N ARG A 294 8.85 -27.28 14.40
CA ARG A 294 9.61 -26.01 14.51
C ARG A 294 8.98 -24.90 13.68
N LEU A 295 8.55 -25.19 12.45
CA LEU A 295 7.89 -24.21 11.58
C LEU A 295 6.55 -23.77 12.17
N LEU A 296 5.75 -24.70 12.70
CA LEU A 296 4.48 -24.40 13.37
C LEU A 296 4.70 -23.56 14.63
N LEU A 297 5.72 -23.91 15.43
CA LEU A 297 6.11 -23.13 16.60
C LEU A 297 6.57 -21.73 16.20
N LEU A 298 7.43 -21.60 15.19
CA LEU A 298 7.90 -20.30 14.68
C LEU A 298 6.76 -19.47 14.10
N HIS A 299 5.81 -20.10 13.41
CA HIS A 299 4.63 -19.42 12.90
C HIS A 299 3.73 -18.95 14.05
N HIS A 300 3.50 -19.79 15.06
CA HIS A 300 2.69 -19.43 16.22
C HIS A 300 3.36 -18.36 17.08
N ILE A 301 4.67 -18.46 17.30
CA ILE A 301 5.47 -17.41 17.93
C ILE A 301 5.39 -16.14 17.09
N SER A 302 5.53 -16.21 15.77
CA SER A 302 5.42 -15.03 14.90
C SER A 302 4.04 -14.38 15.00
N GLU A 303 2.95 -15.16 14.99
CA GLU A 303 1.59 -14.65 15.15
C GLU A 303 1.33 -14.04 16.53
N LEU A 304 1.94 -14.57 17.59
CA LEU A 304 1.82 -14.04 18.95
C LEU A 304 2.76 -12.85 19.21
N PHE A 305 3.97 -12.89 18.65
CA PHE A 305 5.05 -11.98 18.96
C PHE A 305 5.06 -10.78 18.03
N CYS A 306 4.79 -10.94 16.73
CA CYS A 306 4.77 -9.82 15.77
C CYS A 306 3.77 -8.71 16.15
N PRO A 307 2.57 -9.00 16.70
CA PRO A 307 1.68 -7.96 17.22
C PRO A 307 2.23 -7.24 18.46
N CYS A 308 3.16 -7.86 19.21
CA CYS A 308 3.75 -7.34 20.43
C CYS A 308 5.11 -6.67 20.23
N ILE A 309 5.75 -6.81 19.06
CA ILE A 309 6.98 -6.08 18.69
C ILE A 309 6.89 -4.55 18.91
N PRO A 310 5.77 -3.85 18.65
CA PRO A 310 5.68 -2.42 18.95
C PRO A 310 5.75 -2.06 20.46
N MET A 311 5.73 -3.04 21.38
CA MET A 311 5.88 -2.81 22.82
C MET A 311 7.30 -2.99 23.37
N PHE A 312 8.26 -3.48 22.56
CA PHE A 312 9.61 -3.72 23.06
C PHE A 312 10.53 -2.55 22.71
N ASP A 313 10.93 -1.79 23.73
CA ASP A 313 12.10 -0.93 23.64
C ASP A 313 13.34 -1.83 23.60
N LEU A 314 13.96 -1.92 22.42
CA LEU A 314 15.18 -2.70 22.20
C LEU A 314 16.45 -1.91 22.55
N GLU A 315 16.31 -0.63 22.94
CA GLU A 315 17.39 0.12 23.55
C GLU A 315 17.41 -0.18 25.05
N GLY A 316 18.32 -1.07 25.45
CA GLY A 316 18.74 -1.12 26.85
C GLY A 316 19.41 0.21 27.18
N SER A 317 18.81 1.00 28.07
CA SER A 317 19.49 2.13 28.70
C SER A 317 20.75 1.60 29.39
N LEU A 318 21.92 2.01 28.91
CA LEU A 318 23.18 1.80 29.61
C LEU A 318 23.23 2.81 30.75
N ASP A 319 22.90 2.37 31.97
CA ASP A 319 23.25 3.12 33.18
C ASP A 319 24.77 3.10 33.37
N GLU A 320 25.36 4.25 33.68
CA GLU A 320 26.80 4.50 33.88
C GLU A 320 27.45 3.73 35.08
N THR A 321 26.89 2.62 35.55
CA THR A 321 27.42 1.89 36.72
C THR A 321 27.76 0.41 36.49
N GLY A 322 27.89 -0.04 35.23
CA GLY A 322 28.66 -1.26 34.93
C GLY A 322 28.12 -2.59 35.49
N LEU A 323 26.82 -2.69 35.76
CA LEU A 323 26.13 -3.95 36.10
C LEU A 323 24.86 -4.07 35.24
N GLY A 324 24.85 -4.96 34.24
CA GLY A 324 23.64 -5.27 33.45
C GLY A 324 22.97 -6.59 33.86
N PRO A 325 21.87 -7.02 33.22
CA PRO A 325 20.62 -6.32 32.93
C PRO A 325 19.41 -7.06 33.56
N SER A 326 18.32 -6.40 34.01
CA SER A 326 17.15 -7.14 34.53
C SER A 326 15.77 -6.54 34.25
N VAL A 327 15.49 -6.01 33.05
CA VAL A 327 14.11 -5.52 32.76
C VAL A 327 13.50 -6.02 31.43
N GLY A 328 14.24 -6.76 30.61
CA GLY A 328 13.71 -7.28 29.33
C GLY A 328 12.98 -8.64 29.40
N PHE A 329 13.48 -9.58 30.22
CA PHE A 329 13.03 -10.98 30.17
C PHE A 329 11.78 -11.28 31.02
N ASP A 330 11.61 -10.63 32.18
CA ASP A 330 10.47 -10.91 33.06
C ASP A 330 9.15 -10.38 32.49
N THR A 331 9.19 -9.27 31.76
CA THR A 331 8.06 -8.70 31.02
C THR A 331 7.60 -9.63 29.89
N LEU A 332 8.55 -10.26 29.20
CA LEU A 332 8.31 -11.24 28.14
C LEU A 332 7.65 -12.52 28.69
N ARG A 333 8.03 -12.92 29.91
CA ARG A 333 7.44 -14.06 30.62
C ARG A 333 5.99 -13.77 31.05
N GLY A 334 5.70 -12.56 31.51
CA GLY A 334 4.35 -12.15 31.90
C GLY A 334 3.34 -12.16 30.74
N ILE A 335 3.73 -11.64 29.57
CA ILE A 335 2.86 -11.57 28.38
C ILE A 335 2.59 -12.96 27.78
N LEU A 336 3.61 -13.84 27.74
CA LEU A 336 3.44 -15.20 27.24
C LEU A 336 2.54 -16.06 28.14
N ILE A 337 2.53 -15.82 29.45
CA ILE A 337 1.70 -16.57 30.41
C ILE A 337 0.24 -16.08 30.40
N SER A 338 -0.02 -14.78 30.16
CA SER A 338 -1.38 -14.24 30.16
C SER A 338 -2.20 -14.59 28.91
N GLN A 339 -1.53 -14.83 27.78
CA GLN A 339 -2.17 -15.17 26.49
C GLN A 339 -2.29 -16.68 26.24
N GLY A 340 -1.74 -17.51 27.14
CA GLY A 340 -1.77 -18.97 27.06
C GLY A 340 -2.91 -19.65 27.84
N LYS A 341 -3.97 -18.92 28.20
CA LYS A 341 -5.19 -19.46 28.83
C LYS A 341 -6.39 -19.36 27.90
#